data_AF-A0AAU1F6H9-F1
#
_entry.id   AF-A0AAU1F6H9-F1
#
_cell.length_a   1.000
_cell.length_b   1.000
_cell.length_c   1.000
_cell.angle_alpha   90.00
_cell.angle_beta   90.00
_cell.angle_gamma   90.00
#
_symmetry.space_group_name_H-M   'P 1'
#
loop_
_entity.id
_entity.type
_entity.pdbx_description
1 polymer ?
#
loop_
_entity_poly.entity_id
_entity_poly.type
_entity_poly.pdbx_seq_one_letter_code
_entity_poly.pdbx_strand_id
1 'polypeptide(L)'
;MPAPDPVRLAVPKAYIVLAEGWEPGPDTAKLLFEHSRAVLAPYKRIRRLEFGVLPKTVSGKIRRIELRERTAEGSTAEYVEGDLR
;
A
#
# COMPACT_ATOMS: atom_id res chain seq x y z
N MET A 1 -5.26 3.84 -1.54
CA MET A 1 -6.03 3.91 -2.80
C MET A 1 -6.89 2.66 -2.91
N PRO A 2 -8.09 2.72 -3.52
CA PRO A 2 -8.84 1.51 -3.84
C PRO A 2 -8.13 0.78 -4.99
N ALA A 3 -7.62 -0.44 -4.75
CA ALA A 3 -6.99 -1.27 -5.76
C ALA A 3 -7.97 -2.32 -6.31
N PRO A 4 -8.03 -2.55 -7.63
CA PRO A 4 -8.92 -3.54 -8.23
C PRO A 4 -8.73 -4.94 -7.63
N ASP A 5 -9.83 -5.57 -7.22
CA ASP A 5 -9.83 -6.91 -6.62
C ASP A 5 -10.86 -7.81 -7.29
N PRO A 6 -10.51 -9.05 -7.69
CA PRO A 6 -11.40 -9.93 -8.45
C PRO A 6 -12.64 -10.37 -7.66
N VAL A 7 -12.60 -10.31 -6.33
CA VAL A 7 -13.71 -10.78 -5.46
C VAL A 7 -14.44 -9.61 -4.81
N ARG A 8 -13.70 -8.61 -4.34
CA ARG A 8 -14.24 -7.49 -3.54
C ARG A 8 -14.50 -6.22 -4.33
N LEU A 9 -14.35 -6.25 -5.66
CA LEU A 9 -14.30 -5.10 -6.57
C LEU A 9 -13.08 -4.20 -6.33
N ALA A 10 -12.88 -3.76 -5.09
CA ALA A 10 -11.68 -3.05 -4.66
C ALA A 10 -11.27 -3.38 -3.23
N VAL A 11 -9.97 -3.31 -2.97
CA VAL A 11 -9.39 -3.44 -1.62
C VAL A 11 -8.50 -2.25 -1.26
N PRO A 12 -8.32 -1.93 0.03
CA PRO A 12 -7.41 -0.86 0.44
C PRO A 12 -5.94 -1.18 0.11
N LYS A 13 -5.34 -0.34 -0.75
CA LYS A 13 -3.89 -0.29 -1.04
C LYS A 13 -3.22 0.88 -0.32
N ALA A 14 -2.07 0.63 0.30
CA ALA A 14 -1.22 1.67 0.90
C ALA A 14 0.02 1.96 0.03
N TYR A 15 0.40 3.23 -0.08
CA TYR A 15 1.72 3.64 -0.58
C TYR A 15 2.53 4.13 0.61
N ILE A 16 3.73 3.59 0.79
CA ILE A 16 4.50 3.75 2.03
C ILE A 16 5.90 4.27 1.70
N VAL A 17 6.27 5.37 2.34
CA VAL A 17 7.66 5.83 2.43
C VAL A 17 8.18 5.36 3.77
N LEU A 18 9.27 4.62 3.76
CA LEU A 18 9.89 4.13 4.99
C LEU A 18 10.68 5.25 5.68
N ALA A 19 10.76 5.15 7.00
CA ALA A 19 11.68 5.97 7.78
C ALA A 19 13.13 5.52 7.54
N GLU A 20 14.08 6.38 7.86
CA GLU A 20 15.51 6.05 7.79
C GLU A 20 15.84 4.78 8.60
N GLY A 21 16.71 3.94 8.05
CA GLY A 21 17.12 2.67 8.65
C GLY A 21 16.18 1.48 8.40
N TRP A 22 15.10 1.68 7.64
CA TRP A 22 14.19 0.60 7.23
C TRP A 22 14.32 0.29 5.74
N GLU A 23 14.49 -0.99 5.43
CA GLU A 23 14.58 -1.47 4.05
C GLU A 23 13.22 -1.97 3.54
N PRO A 24 12.84 -1.63 2.29
CA PRO A 24 11.64 -2.19 1.68
C PRO A 24 11.87 -3.66 1.35
N GLY A 25 10.90 -4.51 1.69
CA GLY A 25 10.99 -5.94 1.44
C GLY A 25 9.81 -6.74 1.98
N PRO A 26 9.77 -8.06 1.71
CA PRO A 26 8.72 -8.95 2.20
C PRO A 26 8.58 -8.94 3.72
N ASP A 27 9.69 -8.93 4.46
CA ASP A 27 9.69 -8.94 5.92
C ASP A 27 9.10 -7.64 6.49
N THR A 28 9.53 -6.49 5.98
CA THR A 28 8.98 -5.18 6.36
C THR A 28 7.50 -5.07 6.00
N ALA A 29 7.09 -5.56 4.82
CA ALA A 29 5.68 -5.60 4.41
C ALA A 29 4.84 -6.48 5.36
N LYS A 30 5.36 -7.65 5.74
CA LYS A 30 4.70 -8.57 6.67
C LYS A 30 4.42 -7.91 8.02
N LEU A 31 5.42 -7.22 8.59
CA LEU A 31 5.26 -6.48 9.85
C LEU A 31 4.16 -5.41 9.77
N LEU A 32 4.07 -4.69 8.65
CA LEU A 32 3.03 -3.68 8.43
C LEU A 32 1.63 -4.28 8.30
N PHE A 33 1.51 -5.44 7.63
CA PHE A 33 0.25 -6.17 7.56
C PHE A 33 -0.17 -6.71 8.94
N GLU A 34 0.76 -7.26 9.72
CA GLU A 34 0.51 -7.72 11.09
C GLU A 34 0.02 -6.59 11.98
N HIS A 35 0.70 -5.44 11.94
CA HIS A 35 0.29 -4.25 12.67
C HIS A 35 -1.14 -3.81 12.27
N SER A 36 -1.41 -3.70 10.96
CA SER A 36 -2.75 -3.39 10.43
C SER A 36 -3.82 -4.34 10.94
N ARG A 37 -3.55 -5.66 11.00
CA ARG A 37 -4.49 -6.65 11.54
C ARG A 37 -4.78 -6.45 13.02
N ALA A 38 -3.75 -6.12 13.80
CA ALA A 38 -3.84 -5.93 15.24
C ALA A 38 -4.63 -4.66 15.61
N VAL A 39 -4.45 -3.58 14.85
CA VAL A 39 -5.00 -2.26 15.22
C VAL A 39 -6.26 -1.85 14.45
N LEU A 40 -6.54 -2.46 13.28
CA LEU A 40 -7.68 -2.08 12.43
C LEU A 40 -8.78 -3.15 12.40
N ALA A 41 -10.02 -2.68 12.38
CA ALA A 41 -11.19 -3.50 12.10
C ALA A 41 -11.07 -4.19 10.72
N PRO A 42 -11.61 -5.42 10.54
CA PRO A 42 -11.40 -6.23 9.33
C PRO A 42 -11.62 -5.52 7.99
N TYR A 43 -12.59 -4.62 7.91
CA TYR A 43 -12.95 -3.88 6.69
C TYR A 43 -12.04 -2.67 6.41
N LYS A 44 -11.24 -2.21 7.39
CA LYS A 44 -10.30 -1.09 7.25
C LYS A 44 -8.88 -1.54 6.93
N ARG A 45 -8.57 -2.82 7.07
CA ARG A 45 -7.21 -3.37 6.92
C ARG A 45 -6.68 -3.15 5.51
N ILE A 46 -5.41 -2.75 5.43
CA ILE A 46 -4.68 -2.73 4.18
C ILE A 46 -4.52 -4.17 3.66
N ARG A 47 -4.79 -4.39 2.38
CA ARG A 47 -4.66 -5.70 1.72
C ARG A 47 -3.55 -5.73 0.70
N ARG A 48 -3.15 -4.55 0.21
CA ARG A 48 -2.02 -4.35 -0.68
C ARG A 48 -1.17 -3.20 -0.17
N LEU A 49 0.13 -3.26 -0.38
CA LEU A 49 1.02 -2.12 -0.15
C LEU A 49 2.14 -2.07 -1.17
N GLU A 50 2.69 -0.88 -1.38
CA GLU A 50 3.82 -0.64 -2.27
C GLU A 50 4.74 0.40 -1.63
N PHE A 51 6.04 0.10 -1.59
CA PHE A 51 7.05 1.04 -1.10
C PHE A 51 7.49 1.98 -2.21
N GLY A 52 7.70 3.25 -1.87
CA GLY A 52 8.26 4.20 -2.83
C GLY A 52 7.97 5.65 -2.49
N VAL A 53 8.53 6.55 -3.30
CA VAL A 53 8.38 7.99 -3.13
C VAL A 53 6.96 8.42 -3.50
N LEU A 54 6.34 9.23 -2.64
CA LEU A 54 5.01 9.80 -2.93
C LEU A 54 5.14 10.98 -3.90
N PRO A 55 4.36 11.02 -4.99
CA PRO A 55 4.33 12.16 -5.89
C PRO A 55 3.76 13.37 -5.16
N LYS A 56 4.46 14.50 -5.27
CA LYS A 56 4.11 15.75 -4.60
C LYS A 56 4.10 16.91 -5.59
N THR A 57 3.29 17.93 -5.32
CA THR A 57 3.38 19.23 -6.00
C THR A 57 4.63 19.99 -5.55
N VAL A 58 4.95 21.10 -6.23
CA VAL A 58 6.03 22.03 -5.82
C VAL A 58 5.82 22.53 -4.39
N SER A 59 4.55 22.72 -3.98
CA SER A 59 4.17 23.07 -2.60
C SER A 59 4.12 21.89 -1.61
N GLY A 60 4.55 20.69 -2.02
CA GLY A 60 4.64 19.50 -1.16
C GLY A 60 3.35 18.71 -0.95
N LYS A 61 2.21 19.11 -1.56
CA LYS A 61 0.94 18.38 -1.43
C LYS A 61 1.00 17.05 -2.19
N ILE A 62 0.54 15.97 -1.56
CA ILE A 62 0.50 14.64 -2.21
C ILE A 62 -0.47 14.68 -3.41
N ARG A 63 0.03 14.27 -4.58
CA ARG A 63 -0.76 14.14 -5.81
C ARG A 63 -1.51 12.80 -5.82
N ARG A 64 -2.66 12.75 -5.14
CA ARG A 64 -3.48 11.53 -5.05
C ARG A 64 -3.98 11.02 -6.40
N ILE A 65 -4.14 11.89 -7.40
CA ILE A 65 -4.61 11.47 -8.74
C ILE A 65 -3.61 10.51 -9.41
N GLU A 66 -2.33 10.84 -9.37
CA GLU A 66 -1.25 10.01 -9.92
C GLU A 66 -1.16 8.66 -9.19
N LEU A 67 -1.34 8.66 -7.87
CA LEU A 67 -1.39 7.41 -7.10
C LEU A 67 -2.60 6.53 -7.48
N ARG A 68 -3.73 7.13 -7.88
CA ARG A 68 -4.90 6.37 -8.37
C ARG A 68 -4.63 5.77 -9.74
N GLU A 69 -4.02 6.53 -10.64
CA GLU A 69 -3.62 6.07 -11.98
C GLU A 69 -2.66 4.89 -11.87
N ARG A 70 -1.57 5.02 -11.10
CA ARG A 70 -0.65 3.90 -10.80
C ARG A 70 -1.34 2.69 -10.19
N THR A 71 -2.36 2.90 -9.35
CA THR A 71 -3.13 1.80 -8.75
C THR A 71 -4.02 1.09 -9.77
N ALA A 72 -4.54 1.82 -10.77
CA ALA A 72 -5.37 1.26 -11.83
C ALA A 72 -4.54 0.50 -12.87
N GLU A 73 -3.33 0.97 -13.17
CA GLU A 73 -2.36 0.30 -14.05
C GLU A 73 -1.82 -0.99 -13.44
N GLY A 74 -1.68 -1.02 -12.10
CA GLY A 74 -1.07 -2.13 -11.37
C GLY A 74 0.46 -2.05 -11.38
N SER A 75 1.09 -2.77 -10.45
CA SER A 75 2.55 -2.78 -10.29
C SER A 75 3.03 -4.16 -9.81
N THR A 76 4.16 -4.63 -10.34
CA THR A 76 4.81 -5.87 -9.89
C THR A 76 5.56 -5.70 -8.57
N ALA A 77 5.71 -4.47 -8.09
CA ALA A 77 6.32 -4.16 -6.79
C ALA A 77 5.31 -4.18 -5.63
N GLU A 78 4.04 -4.55 -5.88
CA GLU A 78 3.03 -4.66 -4.84
C GLU A 78 3.22 -5.91 -3.99
N TYR A 79 3.08 -5.74 -2.68
CA TYR A 79 2.94 -6.84 -1.73
C TYR A 79 1.46 -7.05 -1.41
N VAL A 80 1.01 -8.30 -1.47
CA VAL A 80 -0.36 -8.69 -1.13
C VAL A 80 -0.36 -9.41 0.21
N GLU A 81 -1.27 -9.03 1.11
CA GLU A 81 -1.32 -9.58 2.48
C GLU A 81 -1.45 -11.12 2.51
N GLY A 82 -2.18 -11.69 1.53
CA GLY A 82 -2.41 -13.13 1.44
C GLY A 82 -1.16 -13.95 1.15
N ASP A 83 -0.18 -13.36 0.45
CA ASP A 83 1.03 -14.05 0.00
C ASP A 83 2.12 -14.09 1.09
N LEU A 84 1.99 -13.23 2.10
CA LEU A 84 2.95 -13.07 3.21
C LEU A 84 2.44 -13.64 4.54
N ARG A 85 1.39 -14.46 4.48
CA ARG A 85 0.79 -15.11 5.65
C ARG A 85 1.60 -16.31 6.11
#